data_AF-A0A949E406-F1
#
_entry.id   AF-A0A949E406-F1
#
_cell.length_a   1.000
_cell.length_b   1.000
_cell.length_c   1.000
_cell.angle_alpha   90.00
_cell.angle_beta   90.00
_cell.angle_gamma   90.00
#
_symmetry.space_group_name_H-M   'P 1'
#
loop_
_entity.id
_entity.type
_entity.pdbx_description
1 polymer ?
#
loop_
_entity_poly.entity_id
_entity_poly.type
_entity_poly.pdbx_seq_one_letter_code
_entity_poly.pdbx_strand_id
1 'polypeptide(L)'
;MVSALRRPAVWIPAAVLAAGTTLFWTTDLDIALLRPFFSGEAVGQTRGARWPQMHAQPWQALYDWGVYPAWILGGGGLIVWIASFFWARIERWRDPGLFYALLLIVGPGILVNVVCKPFWQRPRPHDTAPFGGQRDFLPVWQRGCVASDASFPSGHAAMGFYLMAPAFVLYRRRRRLAASFLLLGLAGGAVIGLARMAVGCHFPSDVLWSGGLVYFTGLALAAPFRFGREKDG
;
A
#
# COMPACT_ATOMS: atom_id res chain seq x y z
N MET A 1 -14.19 9.78 21.54
CA MET A 1 -12.99 9.02 21.14
C MET A 1 -13.16 7.50 21.31
N VAL A 2 -13.66 7.01 22.45
CA VAL A 2 -13.82 5.56 22.74
C VAL A 2 -14.80 4.82 21.81
N SER A 3 -15.85 5.47 21.29
CA SER A 3 -16.83 4.84 20.40
C SER A 3 -16.31 4.56 18.98
N ALA A 4 -15.30 5.30 18.51
CA ALA A 4 -14.66 5.07 17.21
C ALA A 4 -13.76 3.83 17.25
N LEU A 5 -13.05 3.59 18.36
CA LEU A 5 -12.18 2.42 18.56
C LEU A 5 -12.97 1.10 18.64
N ARG A 6 -14.26 1.14 18.98
CA ARG A 6 -15.12 -0.05 19.05
C ARG A 6 -15.60 -0.55 17.68
N ARG A 7 -15.35 0.18 16.59
CA ARG A 7 -15.80 -0.22 15.25
C ARG A 7 -14.89 -1.33 14.70
N PRO A 8 -15.45 -2.47 14.22
CA PRO A 8 -14.66 -3.55 13.61
C PRO A 8 -13.72 -3.09 12.51
N ALA A 9 -14.16 -2.12 11.71
CA ALA A 9 -13.35 -1.49 10.66
C ALA A 9 -12.10 -0.76 11.17
N VAL A 10 -12.00 -0.43 12.46
CA VAL A 10 -10.81 0.20 13.06
C VAL A 10 -9.93 -0.86 13.73
N TRP A 11 -10.51 -1.64 14.65
CA TRP A 11 -9.70 -2.51 15.50
C TRP A 11 -9.25 -3.79 14.79
N ILE A 12 -9.99 -4.33 13.82
CA ILE A 12 -9.54 -5.53 13.08
C ILE A 12 -8.27 -5.23 12.27
N PRO A 13 -8.24 -4.20 11.39
CA PRO A 13 -7.00 -3.87 10.68
C PRO A 13 -5.86 -3.49 11.61
N ALA A 14 -6.15 -2.74 12.69
CA ALA A 14 -5.13 -2.37 13.68
C ALA A 14 -4.53 -3.61 14.37
N ALA A 15 -5.37 -4.58 14.76
CA ALA A 15 -4.92 -5.82 15.37
C ALA A 15 -4.07 -6.66 14.39
N VAL A 16 -4.46 -6.72 13.11
CA VAL A 16 -3.68 -7.39 12.06
C VAL A 16 -2.30 -6.74 11.90
N LEU A 17 -2.22 -5.40 11.87
CA LEU A 17 -0.95 -4.68 11.76
C LEU A 17 -0.08 -4.85 13.01
N ALA A 18 -0.68 -4.84 14.21
CA ALA A 18 0.03 -5.04 15.46
C ALA A 18 0.57 -6.47 15.60
N ALA A 19 -0.27 -7.48 15.29
CA ALA A 19 0.13 -8.88 15.28
C ALA A 19 1.20 -9.15 14.23
N GLY A 20 1.02 -8.63 13.01
CA GLY A 20 2.02 -8.72 11.94
C GLY A 20 3.34 -8.08 12.33
N THR A 21 3.32 -6.87 12.90
CA THR A 21 4.52 -6.20 13.39
C THR A 21 5.24 -7.03 14.45
N THR A 22 4.50 -7.55 15.43
CA THR A 22 5.06 -8.42 16.48
C THR A 22 5.71 -9.66 15.87
N LEU A 23 5.05 -10.29 14.91
CA LEU A 23 5.58 -11.47 14.22
C LEU A 23 6.87 -11.15 13.46
N PHE A 24 6.91 -10.05 12.69
CA PHE A 24 8.10 -9.63 11.95
C PHE A 24 9.26 -9.17 12.84
N TRP A 25 8.98 -8.73 14.07
CA TRP A 25 10.01 -8.36 15.05
C TRP A 25 10.57 -9.54 15.83
N THR A 26 9.75 -10.57 16.06
CA THR A 26 10.11 -11.72 16.90
C THR A 26 10.57 -12.93 16.09
N THR A 27 10.44 -12.90 14.76
CA THR A 27 10.79 -13.99 13.85
C THR A 27 11.48 -13.46 12.61
N ASP A 28 12.17 -14.34 11.89
CA ASP A 28 12.82 -14.01 10.62
C ASP A 28 11.85 -13.98 9.43
N LEU A 29 10.55 -13.77 9.65
CA LEU A 29 9.53 -13.92 8.60
C LEU A 29 9.76 -12.99 7.40
N ASP A 30 10.26 -11.77 7.64
CA ASP A 30 10.62 -10.83 6.57
C ASP A 30 11.70 -11.40 5.62
N ILE A 31 12.65 -12.17 6.18
CA ILE A 31 13.72 -12.80 5.43
C ILE A 31 13.23 -14.13 4.83
N ALA A 32 12.57 -14.96 5.63
CA ALA A 32 12.12 -16.29 5.25
C ALA A 32 11.19 -16.28 4.04
N LEU A 33 10.26 -15.31 3.96
CA LEU A 33 9.33 -15.18 2.84
C LEU A 33 10.00 -14.70 1.55
N LEU A 34 11.19 -14.12 1.62
CA LEU A 34 11.95 -13.67 0.45
C LEU A 34 12.92 -14.73 -0.08
N ARG A 35 13.34 -15.69 0.75
CA ARG A 35 14.27 -16.78 0.36
C ARG A 35 13.87 -17.50 -0.93
N PRO A 36 12.59 -17.83 -1.20
CA PRO A 36 12.20 -18.51 -2.44
C PRO A 36 12.51 -17.72 -3.73
N PHE A 37 12.64 -16.40 -3.64
CA PHE A 37 12.90 -15.52 -4.80
C PHE A 37 14.38 -15.19 -5.01
N PHE A 38 15.21 -15.57 -4.05
CA PHE A 38 16.64 -15.33 -4.04
C PHE A 38 17.41 -16.59 -4.43
N SER A 39 18.41 -16.44 -5.29
CA SER A 39 19.30 -17.55 -5.67
C SER A 39 20.74 -17.19 -5.30
N GLY A 40 21.38 -18.04 -4.51
CA GLY A 40 22.76 -17.88 -4.06
C GLY A 40 22.88 -18.11 -2.55
N GLU A 41 24.08 -18.45 -2.09
CA GLU A 41 24.40 -18.43 -0.66
C GLU A 41 25.03 -17.08 -0.30
N ALA A 42 24.63 -16.51 0.84
CA ALA A 42 25.27 -15.33 1.40
C ALA A 42 26.60 -15.73 2.05
N VAL A 43 27.62 -16.04 1.24
CA VAL A 43 28.98 -16.34 1.70
C VAL A 43 29.93 -15.25 1.19
N GLY A 44 30.28 -14.32 2.08
CA GLY A 44 31.28 -13.28 1.79
C GLY A 44 30.88 -12.26 0.71
N GLN A 45 31.87 -11.55 0.17
CA GLN A 45 31.68 -10.38 -0.71
C GLN A 45 31.65 -10.69 -2.22
N THR A 46 31.75 -11.94 -2.70
CA THR A 46 31.82 -12.18 -4.16
C THR A 46 31.19 -13.47 -4.67
N ARG A 47 30.25 -13.26 -5.62
CA ARG A 47 29.77 -14.13 -6.71
C ARG A 47 28.87 -15.32 -6.35
N GLY A 48 27.61 -15.00 -6.04
CA GLY A 48 26.51 -15.97 -6.10
C GLY A 48 25.13 -15.36 -5.90
N ALA A 49 25.01 -14.32 -5.07
CA ALA A 49 23.76 -13.64 -4.76
C ALA A 49 23.13 -12.97 -5.99
N ARG A 50 21.97 -13.47 -6.40
CA ARG A 50 21.20 -12.93 -7.53
C ARG A 50 19.72 -12.90 -7.17
N TRP A 51 19.02 -11.94 -7.76
CA TRP A 51 17.56 -11.85 -7.80
C TRP A 51 17.11 -12.17 -9.23
N PRO A 52 16.95 -13.46 -9.60
CA PRO A 52 16.65 -13.85 -10.98
C PRO A 52 15.38 -13.19 -11.53
N GLN A 53 14.47 -12.88 -10.62
CA GLN A 53 13.16 -12.32 -10.95
C GLN A 53 13.19 -10.82 -11.26
N MET A 54 14.31 -10.12 -11.04
CA MET A 54 14.40 -8.65 -11.10
C MET A 54 13.92 -8.05 -12.43
N HIS A 55 14.17 -8.76 -13.54
CA HIS A 55 13.76 -8.37 -14.89
C HIS A 55 12.87 -9.43 -15.56
N ALA A 56 12.34 -10.38 -14.78
CA ALA A 56 11.53 -11.46 -15.30
C ALA A 56 10.05 -11.06 -15.34
N GLN A 57 9.33 -11.64 -16.31
CA GLN A 57 7.87 -11.62 -16.31
C GLN A 57 7.33 -12.67 -15.32
N PRO A 58 6.19 -12.44 -14.66
CA PRO A 58 5.27 -11.30 -14.82
C PRO A 58 5.62 -10.07 -13.95
N TRP A 59 6.71 -10.10 -13.19
CA TRP A 59 7.02 -9.10 -12.16
C TRP A 59 7.31 -7.72 -12.74
N GLN A 60 8.02 -7.67 -13.86
CA GLN A 60 8.29 -6.42 -14.57
C GLN A 60 6.99 -5.78 -15.08
N ALA A 61 6.07 -6.55 -15.67
CA ALA A 61 4.78 -6.01 -16.08
C ALA A 61 3.95 -5.48 -14.90
N LEU A 62 3.97 -6.15 -13.75
CA LEU A 62 3.29 -5.65 -12.55
C LEU A 62 3.94 -4.37 -11.99
N TYR A 63 5.25 -4.21 -12.16
CA TYR A 63 5.94 -2.96 -11.82
C TYR A 63 5.55 -1.82 -12.78
N ASP A 64 5.67 -2.05 -14.08
CA ASP A 64 5.44 -1.04 -15.11
C ASP A 64 3.97 -0.63 -15.17
N TRP A 65 3.06 -1.61 -15.15
CA TRP A 65 1.64 -1.39 -15.45
C TRP A 65 0.72 -1.44 -14.23
N GLY A 66 1.16 -2.05 -13.12
CA GLY A 66 0.31 -2.28 -11.94
C GLY A 66 -0.19 -1.01 -11.26
N VAL A 67 0.45 0.14 -11.52
CA VAL A 67 0.07 1.44 -10.92
C VAL A 67 -1.03 2.17 -11.70
N TYR A 68 -1.24 1.88 -12.99
CA TYR A 68 -2.17 2.64 -13.83
C TYR A 68 -3.63 2.56 -13.38
N PRO A 69 -4.18 1.42 -12.91
CA PRO A 69 -5.55 1.39 -12.41
C PRO A 69 -5.80 2.41 -11.29
N ALA A 70 -4.82 2.63 -10.41
CA ALA A 70 -4.91 3.64 -9.36
C ALA A 70 -4.86 5.06 -9.92
N TRP A 71 -3.96 5.34 -10.86
CA TRP A 71 -3.89 6.63 -11.56
C TRP A 71 -5.18 6.95 -12.30
N ILE A 72 -5.75 5.99 -13.02
CA ILE A 72 -7.00 6.15 -13.75
C ILE A 72 -8.15 6.45 -12.78
N LEU A 73 -8.25 5.69 -11.67
CA LEU A 73 -9.33 5.89 -10.71
C LEU A 73 -9.21 7.22 -9.94
N GLY A 74 -8.01 7.58 -9.45
CA GLY A 74 -7.80 8.83 -8.71
C GLY A 74 -7.78 10.06 -9.62
N GLY A 75 -7.06 10.01 -10.74
CA GLY A 75 -7.04 11.07 -11.74
C GLY A 75 -8.40 11.28 -12.40
N GLY A 76 -9.09 10.19 -12.75
CA GLY A 76 -10.48 10.23 -13.19
C GLY A 76 -11.41 10.82 -12.14
N GLY A 77 -11.19 10.52 -10.86
CA GLY A 77 -11.89 11.16 -9.74
C GLY A 77 -11.71 12.68 -9.72
N LEU A 78 -10.48 13.17 -9.90
CA LEU A 78 -10.19 14.60 -9.99
C LEU A 78 -10.90 15.26 -11.18
N ILE A 79 -10.84 14.62 -12.36
CA ILE A 79 -11.53 15.09 -13.57
C ILE A 79 -13.04 15.19 -13.31
N VAL A 80 -13.65 14.16 -12.74
CA VAL A 80 -15.08 14.14 -12.40
C VAL A 80 -15.41 15.23 -11.38
N TRP A 81 -14.56 15.45 -10.39
CA TRP A 81 -14.76 16.53 -9.41
C TRP A 81 -14.78 17.91 -10.08
N ILE A 82 -13.80 18.23 -10.94
CA ILE A 82 -13.74 19.50 -11.68
C ILE A 82 -14.96 19.63 -12.61
N ALA A 83 -15.22 18.61 -13.42
CA ALA A 83 -16.32 18.56 -14.37
C ALA A 83 -17.69 18.75 -13.68
N SER A 84 -17.83 18.28 -12.45
CA SER A 84 -19.09 18.37 -11.70
C SER A 84 -19.55 19.79 -11.38
N PHE A 85 -18.68 20.80 -11.47
CA PHE A 85 -19.05 22.21 -11.32
C PHE A 85 -19.71 22.78 -12.58
N PHE A 86 -19.52 22.15 -13.74
CA PHE A 86 -20.02 22.63 -15.03
C PHE A 86 -21.24 21.84 -15.52
N TRP A 87 -21.46 20.62 -15.00
CA TRP A 87 -22.55 19.75 -15.46
C TRP A 87 -23.36 19.16 -14.30
N ALA A 88 -24.61 19.60 -14.18
CA ALA A 88 -25.55 19.16 -13.13
C ALA A 88 -25.76 17.62 -13.11
N ARG A 89 -25.70 16.95 -14.28
CA ARG A 89 -25.90 15.48 -14.38
C ARG A 89 -24.89 14.66 -13.58
N ILE A 90 -23.68 15.20 -13.37
CA ILE A 90 -22.60 14.52 -12.65
C ILE A 90 -22.31 15.13 -11.27
N GLU A 91 -23.10 16.10 -10.81
CA GLU A 91 -22.96 16.72 -9.49
C GLU A 91 -22.97 15.68 -8.34
N ARG A 92 -23.80 14.64 -8.48
CA ARG A 92 -23.85 13.54 -7.51
C ARG A 92 -22.52 12.79 -7.31
N TRP A 93 -21.57 12.95 -8.25
CA TRP A 93 -20.25 12.33 -8.23
C TRP A 93 -19.13 13.27 -7.75
N ARG A 94 -19.45 14.53 -7.41
CA ARG A 94 -18.48 15.52 -6.92
C ARG A 94 -17.71 15.00 -5.70
N ASP A 95 -18.44 14.64 -4.64
CA ASP A 95 -17.86 14.13 -3.39
C ASP A 95 -17.06 12.82 -3.58
N PRO A 96 -17.59 11.77 -4.27
CA PRO A 96 -16.81 10.59 -4.60
C PRO A 96 -15.54 10.88 -5.41
N GLY A 97 -15.63 11.75 -6.41
CA GLY A 97 -14.49 12.13 -7.26
C GLY A 97 -13.39 12.81 -6.46
N LEU A 98 -13.76 13.78 -5.61
CA LEU A 98 -12.82 14.44 -4.71
C LEU A 98 -12.15 13.45 -3.76
N PHE A 99 -12.92 12.54 -3.17
CA PHE A 99 -12.39 11.55 -2.26
C PHE A 99 -11.38 10.61 -2.92
N TYR A 100 -11.65 10.13 -4.14
CA TYR A 100 -10.68 9.31 -4.88
C TYR A 100 -9.38 10.08 -5.15
N ALA A 101 -9.48 11.34 -5.62
CA ALA A 101 -8.31 12.18 -5.83
C ALA A 101 -7.52 12.41 -4.54
N LEU A 102 -8.19 12.80 -3.44
CA LEU A 102 -7.55 13.05 -2.16
C LEU A 102 -6.91 11.80 -1.58
N LEU A 103 -7.56 10.64 -1.66
CA LEU A 103 -6.97 9.40 -1.14
C LEU A 103 -5.72 9.00 -1.93
N LEU A 104 -5.71 9.18 -3.25
CA LEU A 104 -4.52 8.91 -4.06
C LEU A 104 -3.36 9.85 -3.70
N ILE A 105 -3.66 11.15 -3.55
CA ILE A 105 -2.67 12.18 -3.23
C ILE A 105 -2.14 11.99 -1.81
N VAL A 106 -3.02 11.86 -0.82
CA VAL A 106 -2.62 11.84 0.59
C VAL A 106 -2.05 10.48 1.00
N GLY A 107 -2.65 9.37 0.57
CA GLY A 107 -2.22 8.02 0.97
C GLY A 107 -0.93 7.59 0.26
N PRO A 108 -1.00 7.09 -0.99
CA PRO A 108 0.19 6.71 -1.74
C PRO A 108 1.16 7.87 -2.03
N GLY A 109 0.65 9.05 -2.40
CA GLY A 109 1.49 10.19 -2.79
C GLY A 109 2.28 10.75 -1.61
N ILE A 110 1.60 11.40 -0.68
CA ILE A 110 2.22 12.16 0.41
C ILE A 110 2.68 11.22 1.52
N LEU A 111 1.76 10.48 2.15
CA LEU A 111 2.07 9.72 3.35
C LEU A 111 3.10 8.63 3.07
N VAL A 112 2.89 7.81 2.04
CA VAL A 112 3.81 6.71 1.73
C VAL A 112 5.13 7.22 1.14
N ASN A 113 5.09 7.98 0.03
CA ASN A 113 6.32 8.33 -0.69
C ASN A 113 7.04 9.59 -0.20
N VAL A 114 6.31 10.63 0.25
CA VAL A 114 6.93 11.91 0.67
C VAL A 114 7.24 11.97 2.16
N VAL A 115 6.45 11.31 3.01
CA VAL A 115 6.63 11.35 4.47
C VAL A 115 7.35 10.11 4.97
N CYS A 116 6.73 8.93 4.87
CA CYS A 116 7.25 7.72 5.50
C CYS A 116 8.56 7.27 4.86
N LYS A 117 8.63 7.21 3.52
CA LYS A 117 9.80 6.68 2.81
C LYS A 117 11.11 7.41 3.12
N PRO A 118 11.20 8.75 3.01
CA PRO A 118 12.43 9.48 3.37
C PRO A 118 12.66 9.58 4.88
N PHE A 119 11.64 9.38 5.71
CA PHE A 119 11.80 9.36 7.16
C PHE A 119 12.45 8.06 7.65
N TRP A 120 11.94 6.90 7.20
CA TRP A 120 12.38 5.60 7.71
C TRP A 120 13.69 5.10 7.12
N GLN A 121 13.98 5.37 5.85
CA GLN A 121 15.30 5.08 5.26
C GLN A 121 15.75 3.62 5.43
N ARG A 122 14.78 2.69 5.48
CA ARG A 122 15.03 1.25 5.65
C ARG A 122 15.71 0.70 4.38
N PRO A 123 16.79 -0.10 4.49
CA PRO A 123 17.45 -0.70 3.33
C PRO A 123 16.56 -1.72 2.63
N ARG A 124 16.77 -1.93 1.33
CA ARG A 124 16.06 -2.94 0.53
C ARG A 124 16.62 -4.33 0.75
N PRO A 125 15.81 -5.39 0.56
CA PRO A 125 16.31 -6.76 0.66
C PRO A 125 17.59 -7.01 -0.14
N HIS A 126 17.65 -6.60 -1.41
CA HIS A 126 18.84 -6.80 -2.25
C HIS A 126 20.11 -6.06 -1.79
N ASP A 127 19.97 -5.05 -0.92
CA ASP A 127 21.10 -4.32 -0.33
C ASP A 127 21.50 -4.86 1.04
N THR A 128 20.77 -5.84 1.59
CA THR A 128 20.99 -6.33 2.95
C THR A 128 21.83 -7.61 3.01
N ALA A 129 22.59 -7.77 4.09
CA ALA A 129 23.49 -8.89 4.34
C ALA A 129 22.82 -10.28 4.18
N PRO A 130 21.57 -10.52 4.61
CA PRO A 130 20.90 -11.80 4.39
C PRO A 130 20.75 -12.21 2.92
N PHE A 131 20.83 -11.26 1.99
CA PHE A 131 20.70 -11.48 0.54
C PHE A 131 21.96 -11.05 -0.23
N GLY A 132 23.13 -11.05 0.42
CA GLY A 132 24.42 -10.75 -0.20
C GLY A 132 24.74 -9.27 -0.38
N GLY A 133 23.95 -8.37 0.21
CA GLY A 133 24.23 -6.94 0.26
C GLY A 133 25.16 -6.55 1.42
N GLN A 134 25.44 -5.25 1.54
CA GLN A 134 26.40 -4.71 2.53
C GLN A 134 25.74 -4.06 3.75
N ARG A 135 24.41 -3.92 3.76
CA ARG A 135 23.68 -3.23 4.83
C ARG A 135 23.07 -4.23 5.80
N ASP A 136 22.92 -3.84 7.06
CA ASP A 136 22.22 -4.68 8.02
C ASP A 136 20.73 -4.77 7.71
N PHE A 137 20.14 -5.92 8.00
CA PHE A 137 18.69 -6.04 8.04
C PHE A 137 18.14 -5.20 9.19
N LEU A 138 17.08 -4.45 8.90
CA LEU A 138 16.34 -3.70 9.91
C LEU A 138 14.90 -4.20 9.93
N PRO A 139 14.29 -4.50 11.10
CA PRO A 139 12.87 -4.78 11.22
C PRO A 139 12.03 -3.55 10.85
N VAL A 140 10.73 -3.79 10.59
CA VAL A 140 9.78 -2.71 10.26
C VAL A 140 9.69 -1.68 11.38
N TRP A 141 9.54 -0.40 11.04
CA TRP A 141 9.59 0.73 11.99
C TRP A 141 10.94 0.99 12.66
N GLN A 142 12.01 0.30 12.27
CA GLN A 142 13.35 0.73 12.62
C GLN A 142 13.89 1.66 11.54
N ARG A 143 14.38 2.83 11.97
CA ARG A 143 14.96 3.82 11.07
C ARG A 143 16.34 3.38 10.62
N GLY A 144 16.59 3.41 9.32
CA GLY A 144 17.90 3.19 8.72
C GLY A 144 18.60 4.51 8.35
N CYS A 145 19.62 4.38 7.50
CA CYS A 145 20.47 5.50 7.06
C CYS A 145 20.56 5.60 5.53
N VAL A 146 19.62 4.98 4.80
CA VAL A 146 19.59 4.96 3.35
C VAL A 146 18.96 6.26 2.83
N ALA A 147 19.81 7.15 2.28
CA ALA A 147 19.40 8.47 1.81
C ALA A 147 18.43 8.44 0.60
N SER A 148 18.53 7.41 -0.25
CA SER A 148 17.68 7.23 -1.43
C SER A 148 17.35 5.75 -1.63
N ASP A 149 16.21 5.47 -2.26
CA ASP A 149 15.79 4.12 -2.60
C ASP A 149 15.34 3.23 -1.41
N ALA A 150 14.88 3.84 -0.32
CA ALA A 150 14.36 3.13 0.86
C ALA A 150 13.26 2.10 0.52
N SER A 151 13.20 1.03 1.32
CA SER A 151 12.23 -0.07 1.19
C SER A 151 10.90 0.25 1.87
N PHE A 152 10.93 0.80 3.07
CA PHE A 152 9.71 1.02 3.84
C PHE A 152 9.12 2.41 3.65
N PRO A 153 7.80 2.55 3.39
CA PRO A 153 6.85 1.54 2.94
C PRO A 153 6.90 1.31 1.41
N SER A 154 6.22 0.27 0.93
CA SER A 154 6.12 -0.01 -0.51
C SER A 154 5.14 0.92 -1.24
N GLY A 155 5.66 1.83 -2.07
CA GLY A 155 4.86 2.73 -2.91
C GLY A 155 4.04 2.01 -3.98
N HIS A 156 4.60 1.00 -4.65
CA HIS A 156 3.87 0.22 -5.68
C HIS A 156 2.73 -0.59 -5.06
N ALA A 157 2.97 -1.26 -3.93
CA ALA A 157 1.91 -1.97 -3.22
C ALA A 157 0.81 -1.01 -2.76
N ALA A 158 1.17 0.19 -2.28
CA ALA A 158 0.19 1.22 -1.89
C ALA A 158 -0.75 1.61 -3.05
N MET A 159 -0.25 1.67 -4.28
CA MET A 159 -1.09 1.88 -5.48
C MET A 159 -2.05 0.71 -5.73
N GLY A 160 -1.63 -0.53 -5.51
CA GLY A 160 -2.53 -1.69 -5.56
C GLY A 160 -3.61 -1.65 -4.48
N PHE A 161 -3.22 -1.34 -3.24
CA PHE A 161 -4.14 -1.18 -2.12
C PHE A 161 -5.14 -0.04 -2.35
N TYR A 162 -4.74 1.04 -3.03
CA TYR A 162 -5.62 2.15 -3.35
C TYR A 162 -6.90 1.74 -4.12
N LEU A 163 -6.90 0.60 -4.82
CA LEU A 163 -8.11 0.08 -5.49
C LEU A 163 -9.26 -0.24 -4.53
N MET A 164 -9.03 -0.25 -3.21
CA MET A 164 -10.10 -0.30 -2.20
C MET A 164 -10.87 1.02 -2.05
N ALA A 165 -10.44 2.12 -2.68
CA ALA A 165 -11.05 3.44 -2.56
C ALA A 165 -12.59 3.43 -2.72
N PRO A 166 -13.19 2.71 -3.70
CA PRO A 166 -14.65 2.68 -3.85
C PRO A 166 -15.38 2.02 -2.68
N ALA A 167 -14.71 1.15 -1.89
CA ALA A 167 -15.30 0.54 -0.71
C ALA A 167 -15.75 1.61 0.32
N PHE A 168 -14.95 2.66 0.52
CA PHE A 168 -15.26 3.75 1.45
C PHE A 168 -16.43 4.63 1.00
N VAL A 169 -16.68 4.72 -0.31
CA VAL A 169 -17.83 5.44 -0.87
C VAL A 169 -19.10 4.58 -0.80
N LEU A 170 -18.96 3.28 -1.03
CA LEU A 170 -20.10 2.37 -1.23
C LEU A 170 -20.60 1.68 0.04
N TYR A 171 -19.82 1.63 1.13
CA TYR A 171 -20.12 0.76 2.28
C TYR A 171 -21.50 0.95 2.91
N ARG A 172 -22.08 2.16 2.88
CA ARG A 172 -23.41 2.41 3.44
C ARG A 172 -24.56 2.00 2.50
N ARG A 173 -24.37 2.15 1.18
CA ARG A 173 -25.44 1.93 0.17
C ARG A 173 -25.40 0.55 -0.48
N ARG A 174 -24.19 -0.01 -0.69
CA ARG A 174 -23.97 -1.25 -1.45
C ARG A 174 -22.89 -2.10 -0.78
N ARG A 175 -23.21 -2.65 0.41
CA ARG A 175 -22.26 -3.41 1.26
C ARG A 175 -21.53 -4.53 0.51
N ARG A 176 -22.23 -5.32 -0.31
CA ARG A 176 -21.61 -6.41 -1.08
C ARG A 176 -20.58 -5.88 -2.07
N LEU A 177 -20.94 -4.85 -2.83
CA LEU A 177 -20.03 -4.22 -3.80
C LEU A 177 -18.85 -3.54 -3.10
N ALA A 178 -19.08 -2.89 -1.96
CA ALA A 178 -18.01 -2.33 -1.14
C ALA A 178 -17.03 -3.40 -0.66
N ALA A 179 -17.52 -4.57 -0.23
CA ALA A 179 -16.68 -5.69 0.13
C ALA A 179 -15.87 -6.21 -1.07
N SER A 180 -16.47 -6.28 -2.27
CA SER A 180 -15.74 -6.64 -3.50
C SER A 180 -14.59 -5.67 -3.80
N PHE A 181 -14.80 -4.35 -3.67
CA PHE A 181 -13.72 -3.38 -3.85
C PHE A 181 -12.66 -3.44 -2.76
N LEU A 182 -13.05 -3.71 -1.51
CA LEU A 182 -12.08 -3.92 -0.44
C LEU A 182 -11.19 -5.13 -0.74
N LEU A 183 -11.78 -6.26 -1.13
CA LEU A 183 -11.05 -7.45 -1.54
C LEU A 183 -10.19 -7.21 -2.79
N LEU A 184 -10.69 -6.46 -3.77
CA LEU A 184 -9.93 -6.08 -4.95
C LEU A 184 -8.67 -5.28 -4.59
N GLY A 185 -8.78 -4.30 -3.70
CA GLY A 185 -7.62 -3.52 -3.22
C GLY A 185 -6.65 -4.37 -2.41
N LEU A 186 -7.16 -5.24 -1.51
CA LEU A 186 -6.30 -6.15 -0.75
C LEU A 186 -5.54 -7.12 -1.67
N ALA A 187 -6.22 -7.73 -2.63
CA ALA A 187 -5.61 -8.63 -3.61
C ALA A 187 -4.64 -7.89 -4.53
N GLY A 188 -5.03 -6.72 -5.05
CA GLY A 188 -4.18 -5.90 -5.93
C GLY A 188 -2.91 -5.45 -5.23
N GLY A 189 -3.00 -4.96 -3.99
CA GLY A 189 -1.85 -4.59 -3.18
C GLY A 189 -0.95 -5.77 -2.84
N ALA A 190 -1.53 -6.94 -2.53
CA ALA A 190 -0.78 -8.16 -2.26
C ALA A 190 -0.06 -8.70 -3.51
N VAL A 191 -0.71 -8.71 -4.68
CA VAL A 191 -0.10 -9.16 -5.95
C VAL A 191 1.03 -8.24 -6.39
N ILE A 192 0.82 -6.93 -6.35
CA ILE A 192 1.87 -5.96 -6.68
C ILE A 192 2.99 -6.02 -5.63
N GLY A 193 2.65 -6.13 -4.35
CA GLY A 193 3.60 -6.31 -3.26
C GLY A 193 4.48 -7.55 -3.44
N LEU A 194 3.87 -8.69 -3.80
CA LEU A 194 4.57 -9.92 -4.12
C LEU A 194 5.54 -9.74 -5.28
N ALA A 195 5.15 -9.02 -6.34
CA ALA A 195 6.06 -8.71 -7.44
C ALA A 195 7.27 -7.91 -6.95
N ARG A 196 7.07 -6.96 -6.02
CA ARG A 196 8.18 -6.18 -5.46
C ARG A 196 9.05 -6.97 -4.48
N MET A 197 8.47 -7.94 -3.78
CA MET A 197 9.20 -8.90 -2.96
C MET A 197 10.06 -9.83 -3.83
N ALA A 198 9.49 -10.33 -4.94
CA ALA A 198 10.17 -11.24 -5.85
C ALA A 198 11.44 -10.63 -6.46
N VAL A 199 11.43 -9.32 -6.73
CA VAL A 199 12.60 -8.59 -7.25
C VAL A 199 13.50 -8.01 -6.14
N GLY A 200 13.28 -8.38 -4.88
CA GLY A 200 14.11 -7.97 -3.75
C GLY A 200 14.04 -6.49 -3.38
N CYS A 201 12.95 -5.80 -3.72
CA CYS A 201 12.80 -4.36 -3.45
C CYS A 201 12.09 -4.05 -2.13
N HIS A 202 11.24 -4.95 -1.64
CA HIS A 202 10.45 -4.73 -0.43
C HIS A 202 10.36 -6.00 0.42
N PHE A 203 10.36 -5.81 1.74
CA PHE A 203 10.04 -6.85 2.70
C PHE A 203 8.52 -7.05 2.78
N PRO A 204 8.04 -8.25 3.19
CA PRO A 204 6.62 -8.50 3.44
C PRO A 204 5.98 -7.48 4.39
N SER A 205 6.69 -7.06 5.44
CA SER A 205 6.24 -6.04 6.38
C SER A 205 6.07 -4.65 5.75
N ASP A 206 6.86 -4.29 4.73
CA ASP A 206 6.70 -3.05 3.97
C ASP A 206 5.35 -3.05 3.22
N VAL A 207 4.99 -4.20 2.65
CA VAL A 207 3.74 -4.40 1.91
C VAL A 207 2.54 -4.34 2.86
N LEU A 208 2.61 -5.05 3.99
CA LEU A 208 1.57 -5.06 5.01
C LEU A 208 1.22 -3.63 5.47
N TRP A 209 2.25 -2.85 5.82
CA TRP A 209 2.05 -1.49 6.31
C TRP A 209 1.65 -0.50 5.22
N SER A 210 2.06 -0.69 3.96
CA SER A 210 1.48 0.09 2.85
C SER A 210 -0.03 -0.07 2.77
N GLY A 211 -0.55 -1.29 2.93
CA GLY A 211 -1.99 -1.54 2.98
C GLY A 211 -2.65 -0.86 4.18
N GLY A 212 -2.03 -0.96 5.36
CA GLY A 212 -2.49 -0.30 6.57
C GLY A 212 -2.57 1.23 6.42
N LEU A 213 -1.51 1.86 5.94
CA LEU A 213 -1.42 3.31 5.75
C LEU A 213 -2.50 3.81 4.76
N VAL A 214 -2.68 3.13 3.63
CA VAL A 214 -3.72 3.47 2.66
C VAL A 214 -5.12 3.29 3.26
N TYR A 215 -5.36 2.18 3.96
CA TYR A 215 -6.66 1.89 4.58
C TYR A 215 -7.04 2.95 5.63
N PHE A 216 -6.14 3.26 6.56
CA PHE A 216 -6.40 4.24 7.62
C PHE A 216 -6.49 5.67 7.08
N THR A 217 -5.73 6.01 6.04
CA THR A 217 -5.88 7.28 5.33
C THR A 217 -7.27 7.36 4.69
N GLY A 218 -7.72 6.30 4.01
CA GLY A 218 -9.06 6.23 3.43
C GLY A 218 -10.16 6.36 4.48
N LEU A 219 -10.01 5.70 5.63
CA LEU A 219 -10.96 5.80 6.73
C LEU A 219 -11.03 7.22 7.33
N ALA A 220 -9.87 7.85 7.54
CA ALA A 220 -9.78 9.21 8.07
C ALA A 220 -10.36 10.23 7.07
N LEU A 221 -9.98 10.13 5.80
CA LEU A 221 -10.49 11.02 4.75
C LEU A 221 -11.98 10.82 4.50
N ALA A 222 -12.53 9.61 4.65
CA ALA A 222 -13.95 9.35 4.44
C ALA A 222 -14.85 9.91 5.56
N ALA A 223 -14.28 10.24 6.73
CA ALA A 223 -15.03 10.74 7.89
C ALA A 223 -15.83 12.04 7.64
N PRO A 224 -15.26 13.10 7.00
CA PRO A 224 -16.01 14.31 6.66
C PRO A 224 -17.03 14.11 5.52
N PHE A 225 -16.86 13.11 4.65
CA PHE A 225 -17.77 12.89 3.54
C PHE A 225 -19.09 12.26 4.00
N ARG A 226 -20.21 12.80 3.50
CA ARG A 226 -21.56 12.27 3.78
C ARG A 226 -21.97 11.18 2.80
N PHE A 227 -21.08 10.22 2.52
CA PHE A 227 -21.41 9.09 1.64
C PHE A 227 -22.63 8.33 2.19
N GLY A 228 -23.73 8.40 1.45
CA GLY A 228 -24.93 7.63 1.74
C GLY A 228 -25.76 8.06 2.94
N ARG A 229 -25.60 9.28 3.46
CA ARG A 229 -26.70 9.89 4.23
C ARG A 229 -27.79 10.27 3.22
N GLU A 230 -29.01 9.81 3.43
CA GLU A 230 -30.15 10.45 2.76
C GLU A 230 -30.04 11.95 3.06
N LYS A 231 -30.26 12.77 2.03
CA LYS A 231 -30.56 14.17 2.30
C LYS A 231 -31.91 14.09 3.01
N ASP A 232 -31.91 14.22 4.33
CA ASP A 232 -33.13 14.45 5.08
C ASP A 232 -33.82 15.63 4.36
N GLY A 233 -34.98 15.35 3.77
CA GLY A 233 -35.77 16.29 3.00
C GLY A 233 -36.29 17.43 3.86
#